data_AF-A0A8B3C7E9-F1
#
_entry.id   AF-A0A8B3C7E9-F1
#
_cell.length_a   1.000
_cell.length_b   1.000
_cell.length_c   1.000
_cell.angle_alpha   90.00
_cell.angle_beta   90.00
_cell.angle_gamma   90.00
#
_symmetry.space_group_name_H-M   'P 1'
#
loop_
_entity.id
_entity.type
_entity.pdbx_description
1 polymer ?
#
loop_
_entity_poly.entity_id
_entity_poly.type
_entity_poly.pdbx_seq_one_letter_code
_entity_poly.pdbx_strand_id
1 'polypeptide(L)'
;MAIQDFHFVPGELYLFSLDPRRHDPDRCLWGIFDKLENGNVVLEVMTGGLTRFYRDACVPPEYVSVRRATRNELKDFYFSYGHRSGRTGE
;
A
#
# COMPACT_ATOMS: atom_id res chain seq x y z
N MET A 1 -12.97 3.06 -3.64
CA MET A 1 -13.74 1.80 -3.79
C MET A 1 -13.60 1.04 -2.48
N ALA A 2 -14.59 0.25 -2.04
CA ALA A 2 -14.46 -0.45 -0.76
C ALA A 2 -13.44 -1.60 -0.88
N ILE A 3 -12.63 -1.84 0.16
CA ILE A 3 -11.63 -2.94 0.16
C ILE A 3 -12.27 -4.30 -0.14
N GLN A 4 -13.43 -4.56 0.46
CA GLN A 4 -14.13 -5.84 0.36
C GLN A 4 -14.67 -6.15 -1.05
N ASP A 5 -14.90 -5.12 -1.86
CA ASP A 5 -15.45 -5.24 -3.22
C ASP A 5 -14.35 -5.14 -4.29
N PHE A 6 -13.10 -4.97 -3.88
CA PHE A 6 -11.99 -4.71 -4.77
C PHE A 6 -11.26 -5.99 -5.20
N HIS A 7 -11.02 -6.13 -6.51
CA HIS A 7 -10.21 -7.21 -7.04
C HIS A 7 -8.71 -6.90 -6.96
N PHE A 8 -8.05 -7.52 -5.98
CA PHE A 8 -6.61 -7.43 -5.81
C PHE A 8 -5.86 -8.33 -6.79
N VAL A 9 -4.73 -7.83 -7.29
CA VAL A 9 -3.82 -8.53 -8.18
C VAL A 9 -2.46 -8.64 -7.48
N PRO A 10 -1.92 -9.85 -7.30
CA PRO A 10 -0.63 -10.05 -6.64
C PRO A 10 0.49 -9.30 -7.38
N GLY A 11 1.32 -8.58 -6.62
CA GLY A 11 2.42 -7.77 -7.14
C GLY A 11 2.05 -6.35 -7.56
N GLU A 12 0.77 -5.97 -7.53
CA GLU A 12 0.35 -4.60 -7.84
C GLU A 12 0.34 -3.70 -6.59
N LEU A 13 0.65 -2.42 -6.80
CA LEU A 13 0.64 -1.40 -5.75
C LEU A 13 -0.76 -0.81 -5.57
N TYR A 14 -1.20 -0.75 -4.32
CA TYR A 14 -2.49 -0.20 -3.92
C TYR A 14 -2.34 0.92 -2.90
N LEU A 15 -3.28 1.84 -2.96
CA LEU A 15 -3.45 2.95 -2.02
C LEU A 15 -4.68 2.67 -1.17
N PHE A 16 -4.49 2.63 0.14
CA PHE A 16 -5.51 2.45 1.16
C PHE A 16 -5.72 3.76 1.90
N SER A 17 -6.98 4.18 2.05
CA SER A 17 -7.37 5.42 2.72
C SER A 17 -8.41 5.15 3.81
N LEU A 18 -8.27 5.86 4.93
CA LEU A 18 -9.24 5.89 6.02
C LEU A 18 -10.55 6.58 5.59
N ASP A 19 -10.44 7.55 4.69
CA ASP A 19 -11.56 8.37 4.24
C ASP A 19 -11.79 8.16 2.73
N PRO A 20 -12.96 7.65 2.30
CA PRO A 20 -13.26 7.50 0.88
C PRO A 20 -13.49 8.84 0.18
N ARG A 21 -13.71 9.92 0.93
CA ARG A 21 -13.91 11.29 0.40
C ARG A 21 -12.63 12.12 0.34
N ARG A 22 -11.61 11.75 1.12
CA ARG A 22 -10.32 12.43 1.19
C ARG A 22 -9.20 11.43 0.92
N HIS A 23 -8.78 11.39 -0.33
CA HIS A 23 -7.54 10.73 -0.74
C HIS A 23 -6.36 11.67 -0.52
N ASP A 24 -6.08 11.99 0.75
CA ASP A 24 -4.86 12.72 1.12
C ASP A 24 -3.68 11.73 1.08
N PRO A 25 -2.78 11.81 0.08
CA PRO A 25 -1.73 10.81 -0.12
C PRO A 25 -0.77 10.69 1.08
N ASP A 26 -0.66 11.76 1.87
CA ASP A 26 0.17 11.84 3.09
C ASP A 26 -0.41 10.99 4.24
N ARG A 27 -1.73 10.81 4.27
CA ARG A 27 -2.45 9.98 5.26
C ARG A 27 -2.89 8.63 4.72
N CYS A 28 -2.46 8.27 3.52
CA CYS A 28 -2.77 6.98 2.93
C CYS A 28 -1.68 5.95 3.25
N LEU A 29 -2.11 4.70 3.38
CA LEU A 29 -1.23 3.55 3.36
C LEU A 29 -1.01 3.12 1.91
N TRP A 30 0.24 2.98 1.53
CA TRP A 30 0.61 2.38 0.26
C TRP A 30 1.06 0.95 0.52
N GLY A 31 0.70 0.01 -0.35
CA GLY A 31 1.25 -1.31 -0.22
C GLY A 31 1.06 -2.22 -1.42
N ILE A 32 2.01 -3.13 -1.59
CA ILE A 32 2.02 -4.13 -2.64
C ILE A 32 1.22 -5.32 -2.14
N PHE A 33 0.18 -5.68 -2.89
CA PHE A 33 -0.64 -6.82 -2.53
C PHE A 33 0.11 -8.13 -2.75
N ASP A 34 0.10 -8.99 -1.73
CA ASP A 34 0.65 -10.35 -1.81
C ASP A 34 -0.48 -11.36 -1.96
N LYS A 35 -1.30 -11.50 -0.91
CA LYS A 35 -2.35 -12.52 -0.81
C LYS A 35 -3.50 -12.07 0.07
N LEU A 36 -4.62 -12.77 -0.05
CA LEU A 36 -5.75 -12.68 0.87
C LEU A 36 -5.67 -13.85 1.86
N GLU A 37 -5.62 -13.57 3.16
CA GLU A 37 -5.54 -14.57 4.21
C GLU A 37 -6.65 -14.36 5.24
N ASN A 38 -7.55 -15.34 5.39
CA ASN A 38 -8.72 -15.25 6.29
C ASN A 38 -9.60 -14.00 6.06
N GLY A 39 -9.71 -13.52 4.81
CA GLY A 39 -10.43 -12.29 4.46
C GLY A 39 -9.67 -11.00 4.76
N ASN A 40 -8.44 -11.09 5.28
CA ASN A 40 -7.56 -9.96 5.47
C ASN A 40 -6.64 -9.80 4.26
N VAL A 41 -6.44 -8.55 3.84
CA VAL A 41 -5.51 -8.20 2.77
C VAL A 41 -4.10 -8.19 3.35
N VAL A 42 -3.27 -9.14 2.92
CA VAL A 42 -1.86 -9.22 3.30
C VAL A 42 -1.03 -8.52 2.23
N LEU A 43 -0.19 -7.60 2.67
CA LEU A 43 0.70 -6.83 1.81
C LEU A 43 2.14 -7.33 1.96
N GLU A 44 2.80 -7.57 0.83
CA GLU A 44 4.23 -7.90 0.81
C GLU A 44 5.04 -6.75 1.41
N VAL A 45 4.67 -5.52 1.02
CA VAL A 45 5.25 -4.27 1.52
C VAL A 45 4.11 -3.30 1.82
N MET A 46 4.16 -2.65 2.98
CA MET A 46 3.23 -1.61 3.42
C MET A 46 4.03 -0.37 3.85
N THR A 47 3.56 0.83 3.55
CA THR A 47 4.18 2.08 4.02
C THR A 47 3.17 3.19 4.24
N GLY A 48 3.32 3.90 5.35
CA GLY A 48 2.52 5.10 5.66
C GLY A 48 3.26 6.36 5.25
N GLY A 49 2.67 7.14 4.32
CA GLY A 49 3.26 8.40 3.84
C GLY A 49 4.67 8.26 3.27
N LEU A 50 5.04 7.09 2.73
CA LEU A 50 6.39 6.77 2.23
C LEU A 50 7.52 6.91 3.28
N THR A 51 7.17 6.98 4.58
CA THR A 51 8.14 7.22 5.66
C THR A 51 8.64 5.96 6.35
N ARG A 52 7.86 4.87 6.37
CA ARG A 52 8.21 3.62 7.06
C ARG A 52 7.67 2.44 6.30
N PHE A 53 8.56 1.54 5.90
CA PHE A 53 8.20 0.32 5.17
C PHE A 53 8.12 -0.86 6.15
N TYR A 54 7.01 -1.55 6.10
CA TYR A 54 6.71 -2.79 6.81
C TYR A 54 6.58 -3.89 5.75
N ARG A 55 7.00 -5.11 6.08
CA ARG A 55 6.88 -6.27 5.18
C ARG A 55 5.98 -7.30 5.83
N ASP A 56 5.27 -8.08 4.99
CA ASP A 56 4.36 -9.15 5.44
C ASP A 56 3.33 -8.62 6.47
N ALA A 57 2.67 -7.53 6.12
CA ALA A 57 1.78 -6.81 7.03
C ALA A 57 0.35 -6.80 6.51
N CYS A 58 -0.61 -7.03 7.41
CA CYS A 58 -2.03 -6.93 7.11
C CYS A 58 -2.47 -5.46 7.06
N VAL A 59 -3.36 -5.14 6.13
CA VAL A 59 -4.02 -3.83 6.09
C VAL A 59 -4.87 -3.66 7.36
N PRO A 60 -4.70 -2.57 8.13
CA PRO A 60 -5.53 -2.32 9.30
C PRO A 60 -7.00 -2.15 8.88
N PRO A 61 -7.97 -2.65 9.68
CA PRO A 61 -9.39 -2.57 9.36
C PRO A 61 -9.94 -1.14 9.33
N GLU A 62 -9.18 -0.18 9.85
CA GLU A 62 -9.52 1.25 9.82
C GLU A 62 -9.55 1.80 8.38
N TYR A 63 -8.82 1.19 7.45
CA TYR A 63 -8.78 1.60 6.06
C TYR A 63 -9.98 1.00 5.35
N VAL A 64 -10.89 1.86 4.89
CA VAL A 64 -12.16 1.41 4.28
C VAL A 64 -12.14 1.54 2.75
N SER A 65 -11.26 2.39 2.23
CA SER A 65 -11.17 2.69 0.80
C SER A 65 -9.86 2.17 0.22
N VAL A 66 -9.93 1.60 -0.97
CA VAL A 66 -8.78 1.21 -1.79
C VAL A 66 -8.88 1.77 -3.20
N ARG A 67 -7.71 2.04 -3.77
CA ARG A 67 -7.50 2.41 -5.16
C ARG A 67 -6.22 1.75 -5.68
N ARG A 68 -6.23 1.27 -6.93
CA ARG A 68 -4.99 0.85 -7.60
C ARG A 68 -4.12 2.07 -7.90
N ALA A 69 -2.82 1.96 -7.60
CA ALA A 69 -1.86 2.98 -7.99
C ALA A 69 -1.77 3.05 -9.52
N THR A 70 -1.54 4.25 -10.04
CA THR A 70 -1.21 4.42 -11.45
C THR A 70 0.22 3.99 -11.72
N ARG A 71 0.56 3.68 -12.97
CA ARG A 71 1.95 3.36 -13.36
C ARG A 71 2.96 4.43 -12.96
N ASN A 72 2.56 5.70 -12.93
CA ASN A 72 3.44 6.80 -12.54
C ASN A 72 3.71 6.77 -11.03
N GLU A 73 2.67 6.57 -10.21
CA GLU A 73 2.79 6.43 -8.76
C GLU A 73 3.56 5.17 -8.38
N LEU A 74 3.38 4.07 -9.12
CA LEU A 74 4.15 2.84 -8.91
C LEU A 74 5.64 3.08 -9.13
N LYS A 75 6.02 3.77 -10.21
CA LYS A 75 7.42 4.15 -10.44
C LYS A 75 7.98 5.02 -9.32
N ASP A 76 7.24 6.02 -8.88
CA ASP A 76 7.65 6.91 -7.79
C ASP A 76 7.84 6.15 -6.47
N PHE A 77 6.92 5.23 -6.17
CA PHE A 77 7.00 4.33 -5.03
C PHE A 77 8.25 3.46 -5.08
N TYR A 78 8.49 2.74 -6.18
CA TYR A 78 9.66 1.86 -6.32
C TYR A 78 10.97 2.67 -6.30
N PHE A 79 10.97 3.87 -6.86
CA PHE A 79 12.11 4.78 -6.80
C PHE A 79 12.42 5.16 -5.35
N SER A 80 11.41 5.56 -4.59
CA SER A 80 11.53 5.91 -3.17
C SER A 80 11.88 4.70 -2.30
N TYR A 81 11.30 3.52 -2.60
CA TYR A 81 11.57 2.25 -1.92
C TYR A 81 13.03 1.80 -2.15
N GLY A 82 13.47 1.76 -3.40
CA GLY A 82 14.85 1.39 -3.76
C GLY A 82 15.88 2.37 -3.21
N HIS A 83 15.60 3.67 -3.22
CA HIS A 83 16.49 4.69 -2.67
C HIS A 83 16.68 4.56 -1.15
N ARG A 84 15.67 4.07 -0.42
CA ARG A 84 15.75 3.86 1.04
C ARG A 84 16.30 2.48 1.42
N SER A 85 15.98 1.43 0.67
CA SER A 85 16.59 0.12 0.85
C SER A 85 18.11 0.13 0.61
N GLY A 86 18.61 1.06 -0.20
CA GLY A 86 20.04 1.30 -0.37
C GLY A 86 20.74 2.01 0.80
N ARG A 87 20.02 2.49 1.82
CA ARG A 87 20.57 3.17 3.01
C ARG A 87 20.50 2.36 4.30
N THR A 88 20.00 1.12 4.28
CA THR A 88 20.16 0.19 5.40
C THR A 88 21.42 -0.66 5.12
N GLY A 89 22.56 0.00 5.26
CA GLY A 89 23.88 -0.56 5.00
C GLY A 89 24.97 0.41 5.42
N GLU A 90 24.82 1.06 6.57
CA GLU A 90 25.87 1.75 7.32
C GLU A 90 25.70 1.45 8.81
#